data_AF-A0A1B8XWB3-F1
#
_entry.id   AF-A0A1B8XWB3-F1
#
_cell.length_a   1.000
_cell.length_b   1.000
_cell.length_c   1.000
_cell.angle_alpha   90.00
_cell.angle_beta   90.00
_cell.angle_gamma   90.00
#
_symmetry.space_group_name_H-M   'P 1'
#
loop_
_entity.id
_entity.type
_entity.pdbx_description
1 polymer ?
#
loop_
_entity_poly.entity_id
_entity_poly.type
_entity_poly.pdbx_seq_one_letter_code
_entity_poly.pdbx_strand_id
1 'polypeptide(L)'
;VAVHEIGHVLGLSHMNHLGSVMQPNYIPANGKMELGWTDRRAIQKIYGKCSGRFSTVFDWVHQEPDDLGHQVSHYNTYFFRRSWYWRYENSSNRTWYGYPQELKVGWEGIPHADIDAFLHFWTRNKRFTFFFKGKLYWRYDDQNDRAYRQDPEGHIYPRLISEGFPGIGGPIDTVFYDQRDHNIYFFHGRN
;
A
#
# COMPACT_ATOMS: atom_id res chain seq x y z
N VAL A 1 -23.48 -1.67 16.90
CA VAL A 1 -23.64 -2.52 18.11
C VAL A 1 -22.44 -3.45 18.31
N ALA A 2 -22.17 -4.45 17.45
CA ALA A 2 -21.09 -5.42 17.69
C ALA A 2 -19.70 -4.82 18.03
N VAL A 3 -19.23 -3.82 17.26
CA VAL A 3 -17.93 -3.19 17.50
C VAL A 3 -17.86 -2.43 18.84
N HIS A 4 -18.98 -1.86 19.29
CA HIS A 4 -19.10 -1.19 20.59
C HIS A 4 -18.90 -2.18 21.73
N GLU A 5 -19.58 -3.33 21.67
CA GLU A 5 -19.44 -4.39 22.68
C GLU A 5 -18.02 -4.96 22.72
N ILE A 6 -17.39 -5.16 21.56
CA ILE A 6 -15.98 -5.56 21.50
C ILE A 6 -15.09 -4.53 22.21
N GLY A 7 -15.38 -3.24 22.06
CA GLY A 7 -14.66 -2.19 22.78
C GLY A 7 -14.73 -2.35 24.30
N HIS A 8 -15.91 -2.70 24.86
CA HIS A 8 -16.04 -3.01 26.28
C HIS A 8 -15.26 -4.26 26.70
N VAL A 9 -15.29 -5.32 25.88
CA VAL A 9 -14.49 -6.53 26.12
C VAL A 9 -12.99 -6.22 26.13
N LEU A 10 -12.55 -5.28 25.31
CA LEU A 10 -11.18 -4.78 25.27
C LEU A 10 -10.88 -3.70 26.33
N GLY A 11 -11.80 -3.44 27.27
CA GLY A 11 -11.58 -2.54 28.39
C GLY A 11 -11.83 -1.05 28.12
N LEU A 12 -12.45 -0.69 26.99
CA LEU A 12 -12.89 0.69 26.75
C LEU A 12 -14.18 0.99 27.50
N SER A 13 -14.22 2.12 28.19
CA SER A 13 -15.45 2.70 28.74
C SER A 13 -16.17 3.55 27.68
N HIS A 14 -17.44 3.87 27.96
CA HIS A 14 -18.18 4.81 27.12
C HIS A 14 -17.44 6.14 26.96
N MET A 15 -17.52 6.71 25.76
CA MET A 15 -16.96 8.03 25.46
C MET A 15 -18.08 8.98 25.06
N ASN A 16 -18.13 10.14 25.70
CA ASN A 16 -19.09 11.19 25.35
C ASN A 16 -18.56 12.03 24.18
N HIS A 17 -18.34 11.39 23.03
CA HIS A 17 -17.87 12.02 21.81
C HIS A 17 -18.72 11.56 20.63
N LEU A 18 -19.32 12.51 19.92
CA LEU A 18 -20.13 12.21 18.73
C LEU A 18 -19.30 11.47 17.69
N GLY A 19 -19.80 10.32 17.22
CA GLY A 19 -19.10 9.49 16.24
C GLY A 19 -18.03 8.56 16.81
N SER A 20 -17.84 8.53 18.14
CA SER A 20 -17.09 7.46 18.79
C SER A 20 -17.87 6.15 18.71
N VAL A 21 -17.17 5.06 18.42
CA VAL A 21 -17.78 3.72 18.50
C VAL A 21 -18.20 3.40 19.93
N MET A 22 -17.55 3.98 20.93
CA MET A 22 -17.87 3.83 22.35
C MET A 22 -18.90 4.84 22.86
N GLN A 23 -19.60 5.55 21.97
CA GLN A 23 -20.71 6.43 22.35
C GLN A 23 -21.85 5.60 22.99
N PRO A 24 -22.38 5.99 24.17
CA PRO A 24 -23.45 5.23 24.84
C PRO A 24 -24.77 5.22 24.06
N ASN A 25 -25.11 6.33 23.40
CA ASN A 25 -26.33 6.43 22.61
C ASN A 25 -26.07 5.92 21.20
N TYR A 26 -26.72 4.83 20.82
CA TYR A 26 -26.59 4.28 19.47
C TYR A 26 -27.14 5.26 18.43
N ILE A 27 -26.24 5.78 17.59
CA ILE A 27 -26.62 6.45 16.34
C ILE A 27 -26.34 5.44 15.23
N PRO A 28 -27.36 4.99 14.48
CA PRO A 28 -27.14 4.16 13.30
C PRO A 28 -26.16 4.89 12.38
N ALA A 29 -24.99 4.31 12.15
CA ALA A 29 -24.08 4.83 11.15
C ALA A 29 -24.72 4.61 9.78
N ASN A 30 -25.08 5.69 9.08
CA ASN A 30 -25.62 5.63 7.71
C ASN A 30 -24.51 5.35 6.69
N GLY A 31 -23.60 4.43 7.02
CA GLY A 31 -22.44 4.18 6.21
C GLY A 31 -21.45 3.22 6.84
N LYS A 32 -20.33 3.13 6.14
CA LYS A 32 -19.13 2.36 6.42
C LYS A 32 -18.53 2.79 7.79
N MET A 33 -18.68 1.95 8.82
CA MET A 33 -18.29 2.21 10.21
C MET A 33 -16.77 2.08 10.40
N GLU A 34 -16.14 3.10 10.98
CA GLU A 34 -14.70 3.12 11.26
C GLU A 34 -14.38 3.64 12.66
N LEU A 35 -13.30 3.13 13.26
CA LEU A 35 -12.80 3.66 14.52
C LEU A 35 -12.26 5.07 14.31
N GLY A 36 -12.79 6.04 15.06
CA GLY A 36 -12.30 7.41 15.08
C GLY A 36 -10.93 7.53 15.75
N TRP A 37 -10.31 8.70 15.63
CA TRP A 37 -9.00 8.96 16.25
C TRP A 37 -9.03 8.80 17.78
N THR A 38 -10.12 9.24 18.44
CA THR A 38 -10.33 9.10 19.89
C THR A 38 -10.37 7.64 20.33
N ASP A 39 -11.14 6.81 19.62
CA ASP A 39 -11.24 5.37 19.89
C ASP A 39 -9.87 4.68 19.71
N ARG A 40 -9.18 4.97 18.59
CA ARG A 40 -7.82 4.44 18.32
C ARG A 40 -6.83 4.84 19.39
N ARG A 41 -6.85 6.09 19.84
CA ARG A 41 -5.94 6.57 20.90
C ARG A 41 -6.24 5.92 22.24
N ALA A 42 -7.52 5.73 22.58
CA ALA A 42 -7.92 5.10 23.82
C ALA A 42 -7.47 3.64 23.89
N ILE A 43 -7.70 2.86 22.83
CA ILE A 43 -7.30 1.45 22.81
C ILE A 43 -5.77 1.31 22.81
N GLN A 44 -5.05 2.17 22.08
CA GLN A 44 -3.59 2.18 22.08
C GLN A 44 -3.00 2.63 23.42
N LYS A 45 -3.75 3.33 24.27
CA LYS A 45 -3.31 3.64 25.63
C LYS A 45 -3.31 2.41 26.54
N ILE A 46 -4.20 1.44 26.27
CA ILE A 46 -4.30 0.19 27.01
C ILE A 46 -3.27 -0.83 26.50
N TYR A 47 -3.20 -1.02 25.18
CA TYR A 47 -2.42 -2.11 24.58
C TYR A 47 -1.13 -1.67 23.86
N GLY A 48 -0.86 -0.37 23.82
CA GLY A 48 0.25 0.20 23.06
C GLY A 48 -0.09 0.44 21.58
N LYS A 49 0.83 1.07 20.87
CA LYS A 49 0.71 1.30 19.42
C LYS A 49 1.13 0.06 18.66
N CYS A 50 0.51 -0.16 17.49
CA CYS A 50 1.00 -1.16 16.55
C CYS A 50 2.44 -0.84 16.17
N SER A 51 3.34 -1.80 16.35
CA SER A 51 4.76 -1.68 16.04
C SER A 51 5.18 -2.64 14.93
N GLY A 52 6.33 -2.34 14.31
CA GLY A 52 6.97 -3.17 13.29
C GLY A 52 7.25 -2.43 11.99
N ARG A 53 8.18 -2.99 11.21
CA ARG A 53 8.68 -2.39 9.97
C ARG A 53 7.75 -2.72 8.80
N PHE A 54 7.48 -1.73 7.95
CA PHE A 54 6.94 -1.98 6.62
C PHE A 54 8.03 -2.63 5.75
N SER A 55 7.66 -3.55 4.87
CA SER A 55 8.59 -4.15 3.93
C SER A 55 8.90 -3.18 2.78
N THR A 56 7.88 -2.46 2.30
CA THR A 56 8.03 -1.44 1.26
C THR A 56 7.07 -0.29 1.53
N VAL A 57 7.52 0.93 1.27
CA VAL A 57 6.68 2.13 1.26
C VAL A 57 6.98 2.87 -0.03
N PHE A 58 5.94 3.24 -0.77
CA PHE A 58 6.11 3.90 -2.05
C PHE A 58 4.92 4.79 -2.39
N ASP A 59 5.19 5.85 -3.15
CA ASP A 59 4.16 6.65 -3.77
C ASP A 59 3.81 6.08 -5.13
N TRP A 60 2.52 6.05 -5.45
CA TRP A 60 2.05 5.62 -6.75
C TRP A 60 0.97 6.57 -7.26
N VAL A 61 1.14 6.99 -8.52
CA VAL A 61 0.17 7.77 -9.27
C VAL A 61 -0.67 6.80 -10.09
N HIS A 62 -1.82 6.42 -9.55
CA HIS A 62 -2.75 5.52 -10.22
C HIS A 62 -3.82 6.33 -10.96
N GLN A 63 -4.20 5.89 -12.16
CA GLN A 63 -5.29 6.50 -12.93
C GLN A 63 -6.53 5.62 -12.77
N GLU A 64 -7.54 6.14 -12.08
CA GLU A 64 -8.83 5.49 -11.89
C GLU A 64 -9.93 6.39 -12.47
N PRO A 65 -10.97 5.81 -13.11
CA PRO A 65 -12.12 6.58 -13.53
C PRO A 65 -12.90 7.09 -12.30
N ASP A 66 -13.32 8.35 -12.33
CA ASP A 66 -14.24 8.90 -11.34
C ASP A 66 -15.68 8.39 -11.55
N ASP A 67 -16.61 8.81 -10.71
CA ASP A 67 -18.03 8.44 -10.78
C ASP A 67 -18.70 8.84 -12.12
N LEU A 68 -18.08 9.74 -12.88
CA LEU A 68 -18.52 10.22 -14.20
C LEU A 68 -17.76 9.53 -15.36
N GLY A 69 -16.82 8.63 -15.04
CA GLY A 69 -16.00 7.90 -16.01
C GLY A 69 -14.78 8.66 -16.52
N HIS A 70 -14.49 9.86 -16.00
CA HIS A 70 -13.28 10.59 -16.37
C HIS A 70 -12.06 9.98 -15.68
N GLN A 71 -10.95 9.84 -16.41
CA GLN A 71 -9.70 9.35 -15.85
C GLN A 71 -9.08 10.40 -14.92
N VAL A 72 -9.03 10.11 -13.62
CA VAL A 72 -8.43 10.98 -12.61
C VAL A 72 -7.16 10.34 -12.10
N SER A 73 -6.10 11.14 -11.94
CA SER A 73 -4.84 10.67 -11.39
C SER A 73 -4.85 10.87 -9.87
N HIS A 74 -4.76 9.76 -9.13
CA HIS A 74 -4.68 9.76 -7.67
C HIS A 74 -3.23 9.51 -7.23
N TYR A 75 -2.69 10.45 -6.46
CA TYR A 75 -1.37 10.31 -5.85
C TYR A 75 -1.54 9.85 -4.40
N ASN A 76 -1.25 8.57 -4.16
CA ASN A 76 -1.41 7.95 -2.85
C ASN A 76 -0.10 7.29 -2.40
N THR A 77 0.06 7.20 -1.08
CA THR A 77 1.19 6.48 -0.47
C THR A 77 0.73 5.08 -0.10
N TYR A 78 1.48 4.06 -0.50
CA TYR A 78 1.20 2.66 -0.19
C TYR A 78 2.22 2.12 0.79
N PHE A 79 1.74 1.38 1.78
CA PHE A 79 2.57 0.73 2.79
C PHE A 79 2.34 -0.76 2.73
N PHE A 80 3.39 -1.55 2.48
CA PHE A 80 3.32 -3.01 2.43
C PHE A 80 3.97 -3.59 3.67
N ARG A 81 3.37 -4.64 4.25
CA ARG A 81 3.96 -5.39 5.36
C ARG A 81 3.43 -6.81 5.36
N ARG A 82 4.34 -7.79 5.28
CA ARG A 82 3.97 -9.21 5.17
C ARG A 82 3.02 -9.35 3.99
N SER A 83 1.85 -9.94 4.20
CA SER A 83 0.80 -10.11 3.18
C SER A 83 -0.24 -9.00 3.12
N TRP A 84 -0.02 -7.88 3.82
CA TRP A 84 -0.99 -6.79 3.96
C TRP A 84 -0.46 -5.50 3.35
N TYR A 85 -1.38 -4.66 2.88
CA TYR A 85 -1.07 -3.31 2.47
C TYR A 85 -2.10 -2.29 2.96
N TRP A 86 -1.66 -1.04 3.05
CA TRP A 86 -2.46 0.14 3.36
C TRP A 86 -2.35 1.12 2.21
N ARG A 87 -3.48 1.64 1.73
CA ARG A 87 -3.56 2.82 0.85
C ARG A 87 -3.75 4.05 1.73
N TYR A 88 -2.81 4.98 1.69
CA TYR A 88 -2.91 6.26 2.38
C TYR A 88 -3.25 7.36 1.38
N GLU A 89 -4.38 8.00 1.63
CA GLU A 89 -4.95 9.00 0.75
C GLU A 89 -4.35 10.36 1.10
N ASN A 90 -3.40 10.80 0.27
CA ASN A 90 -2.60 12.00 0.55
C ASN A 90 -3.47 13.27 0.57
N SER A 91 -4.49 13.36 -0.29
CA SER A 91 -5.42 14.50 -0.36
C SER A 91 -6.25 14.69 0.91
N SER A 92 -6.67 13.60 1.53
CA SER A 92 -7.49 13.60 2.75
C SER A 92 -6.67 13.41 4.03
N ASN A 93 -5.35 13.25 3.91
CA ASN A 93 -4.41 13.05 5.01
C ASN A 93 -4.81 11.87 5.94
N ARG A 94 -5.35 10.79 5.37
CA ARG A 94 -5.84 9.61 6.13
C ARG A 94 -5.66 8.31 5.35
N THR A 95 -5.64 7.19 6.07
CA THR A 95 -5.77 5.87 5.45
C THR A 95 -7.14 5.74 4.76
N TRP A 96 -7.15 5.19 3.55
CA TRP A 96 -8.35 4.92 2.78
C TRP A 96 -9.27 3.96 3.53
N TYR A 97 -10.59 4.11 3.33
CA TYR A 97 -11.56 3.32 4.07
C TYR A 97 -11.43 1.82 3.80
N GLY A 98 -11.45 1.00 4.86
CA GLY A 98 -11.45 -0.46 4.73
C GLY A 98 -10.07 -1.09 4.52
N TYR A 99 -9.01 -0.34 4.82
CA TYR A 99 -7.63 -0.83 4.86
C TYR A 99 -7.19 -1.11 6.31
N PRO A 100 -6.27 -2.08 6.54
CA PRO A 100 -5.50 -2.80 5.53
C PRO A 100 -6.28 -3.87 4.75
N GLN A 101 -5.77 -4.21 3.57
CA GLN A 101 -6.23 -5.34 2.77
C GLN A 101 -5.08 -6.31 2.48
N GLU A 102 -5.41 -7.55 2.11
CA GLU A 102 -4.41 -8.51 1.69
C GLU A 102 -3.85 -8.16 0.31
N LEU A 103 -2.53 -8.29 0.10
CA LEU A 103 -1.88 -7.99 -1.17
C LEU A 103 -2.53 -8.73 -2.35
N LYS A 104 -2.93 -9.98 -2.16
CA LYS A 104 -3.61 -10.80 -3.18
C LYS A 104 -4.92 -10.21 -3.71
N VAL A 105 -5.55 -9.30 -2.95
CA VAL A 105 -6.85 -8.70 -3.30
C VAL A 105 -6.68 -7.51 -4.24
N GLY A 106 -5.61 -6.73 -4.08
CA GLY A 106 -5.42 -5.48 -4.83
C GLY A 106 -4.17 -5.44 -5.70
N TRP A 107 -3.37 -6.51 -5.76
CA TRP A 107 -2.15 -6.56 -6.55
C TRP A 107 -2.00 -7.92 -7.21
N GLU A 108 -2.59 -8.07 -8.40
CA GLU A 108 -2.60 -9.35 -9.10
C GLU A 108 -1.23 -9.65 -9.73
N GLY A 109 -0.78 -10.90 -9.62
CA GLY A 109 0.39 -11.41 -10.36
C GLY A 109 1.76 -11.05 -9.77
N ILE A 110 1.82 -10.29 -8.68
CA ILE A 110 3.04 -10.09 -7.89
C ILE A 110 3.07 -11.06 -6.69
N PRO A 111 4.21 -11.24 -6.00
CA PRO A 111 4.23 -12.02 -4.77
C PRO A 111 3.31 -11.44 -3.68
N HIS A 112 2.51 -12.30 -3.04
CA HIS A 112 1.50 -11.87 -2.08
C HIS A 112 2.04 -11.55 -0.68
N ALA A 113 3.36 -11.50 -0.49
CA ALA A 113 3.96 -11.14 0.78
C ALA A 113 5.40 -10.65 0.62
N ASP A 114 5.87 -9.85 1.57
CA ASP A 114 7.28 -9.45 1.75
C ASP A 114 7.92 -9.01 0.43
N ILE A 115 7.28 -8.04 -0.21
CA ILE A 115 7.89 -7.29 -1.31
C ILE A 115 9.05 -6.49 -0.72
N ASP A 116 10.17 -6.47 -1.45
CA ASP A 116 11.38 -5.79 -1.00
C ASP A 116 11.37 -4.34 -1.48
N ALA A 117 11.10 -4.12 -2.78
CA ALA A 117 11.16 -2.78 -3.36
C ALA A 117 10.10 -2.56 -4.45
N PHE A 118 9.82 -1.27 -4.70
CA PHE A 118 8.94 -0.78 -5.75
C PHE A 118 9.67 0.29 -6.55
N LEU A 119 9.64 0.18 -7.87
CA LEU A 119 10.18 1.17 -8.80
C LEU A 119 9.07 1.66 -9.70
N HIS A 120 8.86 2.97 -9.72
CA HIS A 120 8.01 3.61 -10.71
C HIS A 120 8.76 4.79 -11.32
N PHE A 121 8.82 4.82 -12.65
CA PHE A 121 9.39 5.93 -13.40
C PHE A 121 8.68 6.10 -14.73
N TRP A 122 8.80 7.30 -15.29
CA TRP A 122 8.30 7.60 -16.61
C TRP A 122 9.43 8.04 -17.53
N THR A 123 9.30 7.63 -18.78
CA THR A 123 10.01 8.19 -19.93
C THR A 123 9.03 9.09 -20.68
N ARG A 124 9.48 9.77 -21.75
CA ARG A 124 8.63 10.70 -22.52
C ARG A 124 7.24 10.16 -22.87
N ASN A 125 7.13 8.87 -23.20
CA ASN A 125 5.88 8.27 -23.69
C ASN A 125 5.47 6.98 -22.96
N LYS A 126 6.25 6.50 -21.99
CA LYS A 126 5.99 5.21 -21.31
C LYS A 126 6.22 5.34 -19.81
N ARG A 127 5.30 4.76 -19.04
CA ARG A 127 5.47 4.53 -17.60
C ARG A 127 5.92 3.10 -17.37
N PHE A 128 6.77 2.92 -16.38
CA PHE A 128 7.29 1.63 -16.00
C PHE A 128 7.15 1.46 -14.51
N THR A 129 6.45 0.39 -14.13
CA THR A 129 6.23 0.00 -12.73
C THR A 129 6.81 -1.39 -12.53
N PHE A 130 7.66 -1.54 -11.52
CA PHE A 130 8.28 -2.82 -11.19
C PHE A 130 8.21 -3.10 -9.69
N PHE A 131 7.95 -4.37 -9.36
CA PHE A 131 8.05 -4.90 -8.01
C PHE A 131 9.26 -5.82 -7.90
N PHE A 132 9.96 -5.79 -6.76
CA PHE A 132 11.15 -6.61 -6.52
C PHE A 132 10.94 -7.50 -5.30
N LYS A 133 11.37 -8.77 -5.43
CA LYS A 133 11.40 -9.72 -4.33
C LYS A 133 12.53 -10.73 -4.53
N GLY A 134 13.40 -10.85 -3.55
CA GLY A 134 14.59 -11.69 -3.63
C GLY A 134 15.45 -11.25 -4.81
N LYS A 135 15.81 -12.20 -5.67
CA LYS A 135 16.57 -11.94 -6.90
C LYS A 135 15.69 -11.69 -8.12
N LEU A 136 14.38 -11.60 -7.94
CA LEU A 136 13.39 -11.51 -9.01
C LEU A 136 12.71 -10.15 -9.01
N TYR A 137 12.25 -9.75 -10.20
CA TYR A 137 11.37 -8.61 -10.37
C TYR A 137 10.22 -8.90 -11.34
N TRP A 138 9.13 -8.18 -11.15
CA TRP A 138 7.89 -8.25 -11.93
C TRP A 138 7.63 -6.88 -12.54
N ARG A 139 7.22 -6.84 -13.81
CA ARG A 139 6.68 -5.62 -14.43
C ARG A 139 5.18 -5.57 -14.20
N TYR A 140 4.69 -4.43 -13.72
CA TYR A 140 3.28 -4.20 -13.47
C TYR A 140 2.63 -3.46 -14.64
N ASP A 141 1.43 -3.88 -14.99
CA ASP A 141 0.55 -3.22 -15.94
C ASP A 141 -0.38 -2.29 -15.16
N ASP A 142 -0.03 -1.01 -15.09
CA ASP A 142 -0.83 -0.02 -14.36
C ASP A 142 -2.27 0.13 -14.93
N GLN A 143 -2.50 -0.22 -16.20
CA GLN A 143 -3.80 -0.09 -16.86
C GLN A 143 -4.73 -1.27 -16.55
N ASN A 144 -4.16 -2.47 -16.47
CA ASN A 144 -4.91 -3.70 -16.20
C ASN A 144 -4.81 -4.15 -14.73
N ASP A 145 -4.15 -3.37 -13.89
CA ASP A 145 -3.93 -3.59 -12.45
C ASP A 145 -3.42 -5.02 -12.14
N ARG A 146 -2.40 -5.46 -12.89
CA ARG A 146 -1.81 -6.78 -12.73
C ARG A 146 -0.38 -6.85 -13.24
N ALA A 147 0.42 -7.77 -12.72
CA ALA A 147 1.73 -8.07 -13.27
C ALA A 147 1.62 -8.69 -14.67
N TYR A 148 2.50 -8.28 -15.57
CA TYR A 148 2.66 -8.96 -16.85
C TYR A 148 3.16 -10.39 -16.63
N ARG A 149 2.55 -11.35 -17.32
CA ARG A 149 3.21 -12.66 -17.58
C ARG A 149 4.19 -12.53 -18.75
N GLN A 150 3.79 -11.77 -19.76
CA GLN A 150 4.61 -11.34 -20.87
C GLN A 150 4.26 -9.89 -21.20
N ASP A 151 5.26 -9.02 -21.34
CA ASP A 151 5.04 -7.61 -21.69
C ASP A 151 4.89 -7.39 -23.21
N PRO A 152 4.45 -6.21 -23.68
CA PRO A 152 4.31 -5.91 -25.11
C PRO A 152 5.61 -6.03 -25.91
N GLU A 153 6.76 -5.96 -25.24
CA GLU A 153 8.08 -6.16 -25.83
C GLU A 153 8.51 -7.64 -25.87
N GLY A 154 7.66 -8.56 -25.39
CA GLY A 154 7.86 -10.01 -25.46
C GLY A 154 8.62 -10.60 -24.27
N HIS A 155 9.01 -9.81 -23.28
CA HIS A 155 9.71 -10.31 -22.10
C HIS A 155 8.76 -11.02 -21.14
N ILE A 156 9.18 -12.18 -20.64
CA ILE A 156 8.41 -13.01 -19.71
C ILE A 156 8.82 -12.68 -18.27
N TYR A 157 7.87 -12.58 -17.35
CA TYR A 157 8.11 -12.30 -15.93
C TYR A 157 7.60 -13.43 -15.01
N PRO A 158 8.17 -13.59 -13.80
CA PRO A 158 9.27 -12.81 -13.24
C PRO A 158 10.62 -13.01 -13.93
N ARG A 159 11.49 -12.01 -13.84
CA ARG A 159 12.86 -12.05 -14.38
C ARG A 159 13.88 -11.88 -13.28
N LEU A 160 15.09 -12.36 -13.51
CA LEU A 160 16.22 -12.08 -12.61
C LEU A 160 16.58 -10.59 -12.68
N ILE A 161 16.79 -9.97 -11.52
CA ILE A 161 17.21 -8.56 -11.45
C ILE A 161 18.46 -8.33 -12.28
N SER A 162 19.42 -9.26 -12.25
CA SER A 162 20.67 -9.17 -13.00
C SER A 162 20.51 -9.21 -14.53
N GLU A 163 19.39 -9.73 -15.05
CA GLU A 163 19.10 -9.72 -16.49
C GLU A 163 18.50 -8.38 -16.94
N GLY A 164 17.64 -7.77 -16.11
CA GLY A 164 17.01 -6.48 -16.41
C GLY A 164 17.87 -5.28 -16.02
N PHE A 165 18.69 -5.45 -15.00
CA PHE A 165 19.55 -4.43 -14.39
C PHE A 165 20.95 -5.03 -14.20
N PRO A 166 21.77 -5.09 -15.28
CA PRO A 166 23.11 -5.67 -15.23
C PRO A 166 23.97 -5.05 -14.14
N GLY A 167 24.69 -5.89 -13.39
CA GLY A 167 25.49 -5.48 -12.23
C GLY A 167 24.73 -5.47 -10.90
N ILE A 168 23.40 -5.59 -10.91
CA ILE A 168 22.59 -5.71 -9.70
C ILE A 168 22.24 -7.19 -9.45
N GLY A 169 22.91 -7.81 -8.47
CA GLY A 169 22.74 -9.25 -8.18
C GLY A 169 21.51 -9.62 -7.34
N GLY A 170 20.95 -8.65 -6.60
CA GLY A 170 19.87 -8.87 -5.64
C GLY A 170 20.23 -9.79 -4.46
N PRO A 171 19.40 -9.86 -3.40
CA PRO A 171 18.23 -9.02 -3.16
C PRO A 171 18.60 -7.56 -2.93
N ILE A 172 17.60 -6.68 -3.06
CA ILE A 172 17.73 -5.25 -2.79
C ILE A 172 16.80 -4.89 -1.65
N ASP A 173 17.12 -3.86 -0.87
CA ASP A 173 16.25 -3.37 0.21
C ASP A 173 15.29 -2.29 -0.26
N THR A 174 15.72 -1.48 -1.23
CA THR A 174 14.87 -0.48 -1.89
C THR A 174 15.51 -0.04 -3.21
N VAL A 175 14.72 0.66 -4.02
CA VAL A 175 15.11 1.23 -5.29
C VAL A 175 14.48 2.61 -5.45
N PHE A 176 15.21 3.55 -6.03
CA PHE A 176 14.75 4.92 -6.22
C PHE A 176 15.13 5.41 -7.62
N TYR A 177 14.20 6.06 -8.29
CA TYR A 177 14.46 6.76 -9.54
C TYR A 177 14.56 8.27 -9.30
N ASP A 178 15.70 8.87 -9.65
CA ASP A 178 15.86 10.31 -9.62
C ASP A 178 15.56 10.91 -11.00
N GLN A 179 14.55 11.77 -11.05
CA GLN A 179 14.14 12.46 -12.27
C GLN A 179 15.14 13.52 -12.73
N ARG A 180 16.01 14.00 -11.85
CA ARG A 180 16.94 15.11 -12.18
C ARG A 180 18.05 14.65 -13.10
N ASP A 181 18.60 13.46 -12.82
CA ASP A 181 19.69 12.88 -13.59
C ASP A 181 19.30 11.61 -14.36
N HIS A 182 18.04 11.18 -14.20
CA HIS A 182 17.43 10.04 -14.89
C HIS A 182 18.08 8.70 -14.51
N ASN A 183 18.68 8.62 -13.32
CA ASN A 183 19.32 7.41 -12.82
C ASN A 183 18.40 6.62 -11.87
N ILE A 184 18.61 5.30 -11.86
CA ILE A 184 17.97 4.38 -10.91
C ILE A 184 19.04 3.94 -9.90
N TYR A 185 18.77 4.18 -8.63
CA TYR A 185 19.62 3.82 -7.51
C TYR A 185 19.07 2.60 -6.80
N PHE A 186 19.91 1.57 -6.69
CA PHE A 186 19.60 0.34 -5.95
C PHE A 186 20.32 0.37 -4.61
N PHE A 187 19.59 0.06 -3.55
CA PHE A 187 20.12 0.04 -2.20
C PHE A 187 20.10 -1.38 -1.69
N HIS A 188 21.24 -1.81 -1.16
CA HIS A 188 21.38 -3.10 -0.48
C HIS A 188 22.37 -2.93 0.67
N GLY A 189 21.97 -3.29 1.87
CA GLY A 189 22.81 -3.14 3.06
C GLY A 189 22.27 -3.89 4.26
N ARG A 190 23.19 -4.31 5.13
CA ARG A 190 22.83 -4.68 6.50
C ARG A 190 22.86 -3.40 7.34
N ASN A 191 21.74 -3.10 8.00
CA ASN A 191 21.77 -2.20 9.16
C ASN A 191 22.80 -2.70 10.18
#